data_AF-A0A0V0YXF1-F1
#
_entry.id   AF-A0A0V0YXF1-F1
#
_cell.length_a   1.000
_cell.length_b   1.000
_cell.length_c   1.000
_cell.angle_alpha   90.00
_cell.angle_beta   90.00
_cell.angle_gamma   90.00
#
_symmetry.space_group_name_H-M   'P 1'
#
loop_
_entity.id
_entity.type
_entity.pdbx_description
1 polymer ?
#
loop_
_entity_poly.entity_id
_entity_poly.type
_entity_poly.pdbx_seq_one_letter_code
_entity_poly.pdbx_strand_id
1 'polypeptide(L)'
;LRSTPHSETCTADESVLYRIEKRNTLKRRAGEETKTVPQIYGEECSSASTSLETAGQFPTYKKVKAAMYRSRAKRFPQLPATRQQLEIPAHWRVTKSGRQFLMYNNVHNSVLIFCTDENIRELAGHTVWCMDGTFKIDIKFDFIEKFDIK
;
A
#
# COMPACT_ATOMS: atom_id res chain seq x y z
N LEU A 1 21.61 15.36 -59.42
CA LEU A 1 20.73 15.32 -58.23
C LEU A 1 20.96 14.01 -57.51
N ARG A 2 21.71 14.02 -56.40
CA ARG A 2 22.03 12.83 -55.61
C ARG A 2 20.91 12.65 -54.59
N SER A 3 20.01 11.70 -54.84
CA SER A 3 18.95 11.34 -53.90
C SER A 3 19.58 10.74 -52.64
N THR A 4 19.45 11.44 -51.52
CA THR A 4 19.72 10.88 -50.19
C THR A 4 18.65 9.84 -49.89
N PRO A 5 19.00 8.61 -49.46
CA PRO A 5 18.00 7.68 -48.97
C PRO A 5 17.50 8.21 -47.62
N HIS A 6 16.22 8.60 -47.60
CA HIS A 6 15.52 9.00 -46.40
C HIS A 6 15.34 7.75 -45.53
N SER A 7 16.23 7.56 -44.55
CA SER A 7 16.09 6.53 -43.51
C SER A 7 15.08 7.01 -42.48
N GLU A 8 13.81 7.02 -42.87
CA GLU A 8 12.68 7.07 -41.95
C GLU A 8 12.22 5.64 -41.67
N THR A 9 12.84 4.94 -40.72
CA THR A 9 12.15 3.84 -40.04
C THR A 9 12.84 3.44 -38.73
N CYS A 10 12.07 3.51 -37.63
CA CYS A 10 12.28 2.78 -36.36
C CYS A 10 13.02 3.42 -35.15
N THR A 11 12.79 4.69 -34.81
CA THR A 11 13.19 5.25 -33.49
C THR A 11 12.03 5.34 -32.47
N ALA A 12 10.80 5.50 -32.95
CA ALA A 12 9.63 5.61 -32.08
C ALA A 12 9.29 4.30 -31.37
N ASP A 13 9.43 3.15 -32.05
CA ASP A 13 9.07 1.84 -31.52
C ASP A 13 9.95 1.43 -30.33
N GLU A 14 11.27 1.60 -30.45
CA GLU A 14 12.24 1.34 -29.37
C GLU A 14 11.96 2.19 -28.11
N SER A 15 11.60 3.47 -28.29
CA SER A 15 11.26 4.35 -27.17
C SER A 15 9.98 3.89 -26.44
N VAL A 16 9.01 3.33 -27.18
CA VAL A 16 7.77 2.79 -26.63
C VAL A 16 8.05 1.49 -25.89
N LEU A 17 8.85 0.60 -26.47
CA LEU A 17 9.29 -0.65 -25.85
C LEU A 17 10.02 -0.39 -24.53
N TYR A 18 10.99 0.52 -24.51
CA TYR A 18 11.71 0.92 -23.30
C TYR A 18 10.76 1.38 -22.19
N ARG A 19 9.78 2.23 -22.53
CA ARG A 19 8.81 2.75 -21.56
C ARG A 19 7.90 1.65 -21.00
N ILE A 20 7.51 0.70 -21.84
CA ILE A 20 6.71 -0.46 -21.43
C ILE A 20 7.54 -1.34 -20.49
N GLU A 21 8.80 -1.62 -20.84
CA GLU A 21 9.71 -2.44 -20.05
C GLU A 21 9.93 -1.84 -18.66
N LYS A 22 10.32 -0.55 -18.57
CA LYS A 22 10.53 0.12 -17.27
C LYS A 22 9.27 0.14 -16.41
N ARG A 23 8.10 0.37 -17.01
CA ARG A 23 6.82 0.29 -16.29
C ARG A 23 6.55 -1.13 -15.77
N ASN A 24 6.90 -2.17 -16.53
CA ASN A 24 6.74 -3.56 -16.11
C ASN A 24 7.69 -3.90 -14.96
N THR A 25 8.95 -3.49 -15.03
CA THR A 25 9.93 -3.63 -13.93
C THR A 25 9.43 -2.95 -12.66
N LEU A 26 8.97 -1.69 -12.74
CA LEU A 26 8.43 -0.96 -11.60
C LEU A 26 7.23 -1.66 -10.95
N LYS A 27 6.29 -2.18 -11.76
CA LYS A 27 5.14 -2.94 -11.25
C LYS A 27 5.59 -4.23 -10.56
N ARG A 28 6.49 -4.99 -11.18
CA ARG A 28 7.00 -6.26 -10.66
C ARG A 28 7.70 -6.03 -9.32
N ARG A 29 8.68 -5.12 -9.28
CA ARG A 29 9.40 -4.73 -8.05
C ARG A 29 8.45 -4.26 -6.96
N ALA A 30 7.46 -3.41 -7.29
CA ALA A 30 6.47 -2.96 -6.31
C ALA A 30 5.58 -4.09 -5.73
N GLY A 31 5.34 -5.14 -6.50
CA GLY A 31 4.60 -6.33 -6.09
C GLY A 31 5.43 -7.34 -5.30
N GLU A 32 6.75 -7.36 -5.47
CA GLU A 32 7.63 -8.39 -4.88
C GLU A 32 8.44 -7.86 -3.68
N GLU A 33 8.92 -6.62 -3.74
CA GLU A 33 9.86 -6.08 -2.76
C GLU A 33 9.18 -5.44 -1.54
N THR A 34 9.82 -5.51 -0.38
CA THR A 34 9.37 -4.86 0.87
C THR A 34 9.61 -3.35 0.89
N LYS A 35 10.60 -2.84 0.15
CA LYS A 35 10.91 -1.42 -0.02
C LYS A 35 9.68 -0.61 -0.39
N THR A 36 9.55 0.64 0.03
CA THR A 36 8.38 1.48 -0.26
C THR A 36 8.26 1.79 -1.77
N VAL A 37 7.04 2.08 -2.24
CA VAL A 37 6.81 2.45 -3.66
C VAL A 37 7.67 3.66 -4.10
N PRO A 38 7.79 4.74 -3.31
CA PRO A 38 8.69 5.85 -3.65
C PRO A 38 10.16 5.44 -3.75
N GLN A 39 10.65 4.59 -2.84
CA GLN A 39 12.05 4.10 -2.89
C GLN A 39 12.32 3.29 -4.16
N ILE A 40 11.44 2.35 -4.51
CA ILE A 40 11.58 1.54 -5.73
C ILE A 40 11.62 2.42 -6.98
N TYR A 41 10.73 3.42 -7.06
CA TYR A 41 10.75 4.37 -8.17
C TYR A 41 12.06 5.17 -8.22
N GLY A 42 12.52 5.69 -7.08
CA GLY A 42 13.75 6.46 -6.98
C GLY A 42 14.97 5.68 -7.46
N GLU A 43 15.10 4.43 -7.02
CA GLU A 43 16.20 3.54 -7.43
C GLU A 43 16.19 3.28 -8.95
N GLU A 44 15.05 2.92 -9.53
CA GLU A 44 14.94 2.68 -10.98
C GLU A 44 15.17 3.95 -11.80
N CYS A 45 14.67 5.10 -11.31
CA CYS A 45 14.86 6.39 -11.96
C CYS A 45 16.33 6.79 -11.97
N SER A 46 17.04 6.62 -10.85
CA SER A 46 18.48 6.89 -10.75
C SER A 46 19.27 5.98 -11.68
N SER A 47 18.97 4.68 -11.72
CA SER A 47 19.62 3.73 -12.63
C SER A 47 19.39 4.09 -14.10
N ALA A 48 18.16 4.47 -14.48
CA ALA A 48 17.82 4.87 -15.84
C ALA A 48 18.47 6.18 -16.28
N SER A 49 18.77 7.08 -15.32
CA SER A 49 19.38 8.38 -15.61
C SER A 49 20.85 8.30 -16.01
N THR A 50 21.48 7.13 -15.90
CA THR A 50 22.87 6.90 -16.32
C THR A 50 23.06 6.89 -17.85
N SER A 51 21.98 6.73 -18.61
CA SER A 51 21.98 6.76 -20.08
C SER A 51 21.30 8.05 -20.57
N LEU A 52 22.08 8.95 -21.17
CA LEU A 52 21.59 10.24 -21.67
C LEU A 52 20.47 10.09 -22.72
N GLU A 53 20.56 9.08 -23.57
CA GLU A 53 19.59 8.81 -24.64
C GLU A 53 18.23 8.33 -24.10
N THR A 54 18.22 7.61 -22.97
CA THR A 54 16.99 6.98 -22.44
C THR A 54 16.43 7.67 -21.19
N ALA A 55 17.22 8.51 -20.50
CA ALA A 55 16.81 9.22 -19.29
C ALA A 55 15.53 10.04 -19.49
N GLY A 56 15.42 10.76 -20.61
CA GLY A 56 14.23 11.55 -20.95
C GLY A 56 12.98 10.71 -21.25
N GLN A 57 13.15 9.41 -21.55
CA GLN A 57 12.06 8.49 -21.84
C GLN A 57 11.51 7.81 -20.59
N PHE A 58 12.22 7.87 -19.46
CA PHE A 58 11.80 7.18 -18.24
C PHE A 58 10.42 7.68 -17.77
N PRO A 59 9.49 6.77 -17.43
CA PRO A 59 8.13 7.17 -17.09
C PRO A 59 8.09 7.94 -15.77
N THR A 60 7.47 9.12 -15.78
CA THR A 60 7.28 9.95 -14.58
C THR A 60 6.51 9.22 -13.47
N TYR A 61 6.85 9.51 -12.20
CA TYR A 61 6.20 8.91 -11.03
C TYR A 61 4.66 8.99 -11.08
N LYS A 62 4.09 10.15 -11.44
CA LYS A 62 2.64 10.36 -11.53
C LYS A 62 1.95 9.34 -12.46
N LYS A 63 2.59 8.95 -13.57
CA LYS A 63 2.05 7.99 -14.55
C LYS A 63 2.10 6.54 -14.07
N VAL A 64 3.05 6.19 -13.20
CA VAL A 64 3.28 4.81 -12.74
C VAL A 64 2.79 4.54 -11.33
N LYS A 65 2.61 5.58 -10.49
CA LYS A 65 2.22 5.49 -9.08
C LYS A 65 1.04 4.55 -8.86
N ALA A 66 -0.08 4.79 -9.53
CA ALA A 66 -1.29 3.97 -9.36
C ALA A 66 -1.06 2.49 -9.76
N ALA A 67 -0.31 2.24 -10.83
CA ALA A 67 -0.01 0.87 -11.27
C ALA A 67 0.90 0.14 -10.28
N MET A 68 1.90 0.82 -9.73
CA MET A 68 2.80 0.28 -8.70
C MET A 68 2.03 -0.06 -7.42
N TYR A 69 1.19 0.86 -6.92
CA TYR A 69 0.36 0.61 -5.74
C TYR A 69 -0.64 -0.54 -5.96
N ARG A 70 -1.27 -0.62 -7.13
CA ARG A 70 -2.12 -1.77 -7.48
C ARG A 70 -1.36 -3.09 -7.51
N SER A 71 -0.14 -3.10 -8.06
CA SER A 71 0.71 -4.29 -8.05
C SER A 71 1.05 -4.71 -6.63
N ARG A 72 1.40 -3.74 -5.77
CA ARG A 72 1.70 -3.98 -4.36
C ARG A 72 0.51 -4.47 -3.56
N ALA A 73 -0.69 -3.95 -3.84
CA ALA A 73 -1.91 -4.34 -3.14
C ALA A 73 -2.21 -5.83 -3.30
N LYS A 74 -1.81 -6.45 -4.42
CA LYS A 74 -1.97 -7.91 -4.67
C LYS A 74 -1.18 -8.80 -3.71
N ARG A 75 -0.23 -8.25 -2.95
CA ARG A 75 0.48 -8.98 -1.89
C ARG A 75 -0.38 -9.27 -0.68
N PHE A 76 -1.38 -8.42 -0.46
CA PHE A 76 -2.28 -8.58 0.66
C PHE A 76 -3.45 -9.48 0.22
N PRO A 77 -3.97 -10.31 1.13
CA PRO A 77 -5.21 -11.03 0.89
C PRO A 77 -6.30 -10.06 0.41
N GLN A 78 -7.19 -10.55 -0.45
CA GLN A 78 -8.36 -9.76 -0.80
C GLN A 78 -9.13 -9.42 0.46
N LEU A 79 -9.60 -8.18 0.51
CA LEU A 79 -10.43 -7.74 1.62
C LEU A 79 -11.71 -8.57 1.64
N PRO A 80 -12.15 -9.06 2.81
CA PRO A 80 -13.45 -9.68 2.99
C PRO A 80 -14.56 -8.87 2.31
N ALA A 81 -15.42 -9.53 1.55
CA ALA A 81 -16.52 -8.87 0.86
C ALA A 81 -17.59 -8.39 1.87
N THR A 82 -17.73 -9.15 2.96
CA THR A 82 -18.67 -8.93 4.06
C THR A 82 -17.95 -9.07 5.40
N ARG A 83 -18.54 -8.53 6.47
CA ARG A 83 -17.97 -8.65 7.82
C ARG A 83 -18.03 -10.05 8.39
N GLN A 84 -19.02 -10.84 7.99
CA GLN A 84 -19.15 -12.23 8.39
C GLN A 84 -17.97 -13.09 7.93
N GLN A 85 -17.27 -12.66 6.86
CA GLN A 85 -16.04 -13.28 6.38
C GLN A 85 -14.78 -12.80 7.12
N LEU A 86 -14.85 -11.71 7.90
CA LEU A 86 -13.73 -11.23 8.70
C LEU A 86 -13.62 -12.07 9.97
N GLU A 87 -12.87 -13.16 9.89
CA GLU A 87 -12.52 -13.97 11.05
C GLU A 87 -11.18 -13.50 11.64
N ILE A 88 -11.20 -13.06 12.91
CA ILE A 88 -9.98 -12.68 13.64
C ILE A 88 -9.43 -13.93 14.34
N PRO A 89 -8.24 -14.43 13.95
CA PRO A 89 -7.66 -15.63 14.54
C PRO A 89 -7.49 -15.52 16.06
N ALA A 90 -7.63 -16.64 16.78
CA ALA A 90 -7.59 -16.64 18.24
C ALA A 90 -6.33 -16.00 18.84
N HIS A 91 -5.17 -16.23 18.22
CA HIS A 91 -3.90 -15.68 18.67
C HIS A 91 -3.77 -14.16 18.47
N TRP A 92 -4.63 -13.53 17.66
CA TRP A 92 -4.72 -12.07 17.52
C TRP A 92 -5.73 -11.45 18.48
N ARG A 93 -6.57 -12.26 19.13
CA ARG A 93 -7.55 -11.81 20.12
C ARG A 93 -6.94 -11.63 21.51
N VAL A 94 -5.66 -11.93 21.67
CA VAL A 94 -4.92 -11.87 22.94
C VAL A 94 -3.68 -10.98 22.83
N THR A 95 -3.27 -10.39 23.94
CA THR A 95 -2.00 -9.65 24.05
C THR A 95 -0.80 -10.60 23.96
N LYS A 96 0.41 -10.06 23.81
CA LYS A 96 1.65 -10.85 23.92
C LYS A 96 1.80 -11.58 25.26
N SER A 97 1.16 -11.07 26.31
CA SER A 97 1.13 -11.67 27.65
C SER A 97 -0.03 -12.66 27.86
N GLY A 98 -0.82 -12.96 26.82
CA GLY A 98 -1.94 -13.90 26.88
C GLY A 98 -3.24 -13.35 27.46
N ARG A 99 -3.35 -12.04 27.70
CA ARG A 99 -4.59 -11.41 28.19
C ARG A 99 -5.58 -11.22 27.05
N GLN A 100 -6.87 -11.31 27.32
CA GLN A 100 -7.92 -11.00 26.34
C GLN A 100 -7.75 -9.55 25.84
N PHE A 101 -7.81 -9.36 24.52
CA PHE A 101 -7.59 -8.07 23.88
C PHE A 101 -8.71 -7.69 22.91
N LEU A 102 -9.33 -8.65 22.21
CA LEU A 102 -10.57 -8.37 21.47
C LEU A 102 -11.73 -8.41 22.46
N MET A 103 -12.29 -7.25 22.83
CA MET A 103 -13.39 -7.16 23.81
C MET A 103 -14.76 -7.19 23.16
N TYR A 104 -14.93 -6.49 22.04
CA TYR A 104 -16.22 -6.34 21.40
C TYR A 104 -16.11 -6.57 19.91
N ASN A 105 -16.96 -7.47 19.41
CA ASN A 105 -17.15 -7.72 17.99
C ASN A 105 -18.65 -7.75 17.69
N ASN A 106 -19.19 -6.62 17.25
CA ASN A 106 -20.56 -6.60 16.76
C ASN A 106 -20.57 -6.81 15.26
N VAL A 107 -21.00 -8.02 14.88
CA VAL A 107 -21.14 -8.45 13.49
C VAL A 107 -22.17 -7.59 12.72
N HIS A 108 -23.10 -6.94 13.43
CA HIS A 108 -24.17 -6.13 12.86
C HIS A 108 -23.88 -4.62 12.83
N ASN A 109 -23.13 -4.07 13.80
CA ASN A 109 -23.03 -2.62 14.02
C ASN A 109 -21.64 -2.03 13.77
N SER A 110 -20.83 -2.49 12.82
CA SER A 110 -19.70 -1.61 12.41
C SER A 110 -18.48 -1.58 13.33
N VAL A 111 -18.56 -2.09 14.56
CA VAL A 111 -17.57 -1.78 15.59
C VAL A 111 -16.81 -3.01 16.07
N LEU A 112 -15.49 -2.90 16.03
CA LEU A 112 -14.51 -3.81 16.64
C LEU A 112 -13.75 -3.02 17.71
N ILE A 113 -13.69 -3.53 18.93
CA ILE A 113 -12.96 -2.89 20.03
C ILE A 113 -11.85 -3.82 20.49
N PHE A 114 -10.61 -3.33 20.38
CA PHE A 114 -9.42 -3.97 20.91
C PHE A 114 -8.96 -3.19 22.14
N CYS A 115 -9.15 -3.77 23.32
CA CYS A 115 -8.76 -3.17 24.58
C CYS A 115 -8.57 -4.27 25.63
N THR A 116 -7.78 -4.01 26.67
CA THR A 116 -7.74 -4.86 27.85
C THR A 116 -8.79 -4.37 28.86
N ASP A 117 -9.23 -5.25 29.76
CA ASP A 117 -10.16 -4.86 30.82
C ASP A 117 -9.61 -3.72 31.71
N GLU A 118 -8.30 -3.72 31.95
CA GLU A 118 -7.60 -2.67 32.70
C GLU A 118 -7.72 -1.31 32.01
N ASN A 119 -7.40 -1.24 30.71
CA ASN A 119 -7.44 -0.01 29.94
C ASN A 119 -8.88 0.53 29.83
N ILE A 120 -9.89 -0.34 29.67
CA ILE A 120 -11.29 0.10 29.68
C ILE A 120 -11.71 0.62 31.06
N ARG A 121 -11.29 -0.03 32.15
CA ARG A 121 -11.61 0.44 33.51
C ARG A 121 -10.98 1.80 33.80
N GLU A 122 -9.76 2.00 33.35
CA GLU A 122 -9.06 3.29 33.44
C GLU A 122 -9.81 4.35 32.61
N LEU A 123 -10.13 4.05 31.36
CA LEU A 123 -10.87 4.95 30.47
C LEU A 123 -12.25 5.31 31.04
N ALA A 124 -12.97 4.33 31.62
CA ALA A 124 -14.26 4.54 32.27
C ALA A 124 -14.18 5.39 33.54
N GLY A 125 -12.99 5.50 34.16
CA GLY A 125 -12.74 6.38 35.30
C GLY A 125 -12.54 7.85 34.94
N HIS A 126 -12.37 8.16 33.64
CA HIS A 126 -12.15 9.52 33.16
C HIS A 126 -13.39 10.11 32.50
N THR A 127 -13.61 11.42 32.72
CA THR A 127 -14.73 12.18 32.16
C THR A 127 -14.45 12.78 30.78
N VAL A 128 -13.17 12.82 30.37
CA VAL A 128 -12.72 13.39 29.09
C VAL A 128 -11.81 12.40 28.41
N TRP A 129 -12.09 12.10 27.15
CA TRP A 129 -11.29 11.20 26.31
C TRP A 129 -10.70 11.99 25.14
N CYS A 130 -9.42 11.77 24.87
CA CYS A 130 -8.71 12.33 23.72
C CYS A 130 -8.39 11.20 22.74
N MET A 131 -8.79 11.34 21.49
CA MET A 131 -8.53 10.36 20.43
C MET A 131 -7.72 11.03 19.32
N ASP A 132 -6.55 10.46 18.99
CA ASP A 132 -5.73 10.82 17.83
C ASP A 132 -5.60 9.59 16.94
N GLY A 133 -5.97 9.74 15.67
CA GLY A 133 -5.91 8.66 14.69
C GLY A 133 -5.80 9.18 13.27
N THR A 134 -4.92 8.57 12.48
CA THR A 134 -4.97 8.70 11.02
C THR A 134 -6.15 7.87 10.51
N PHE A 135 -7.31 8.49 10.33
CA PHE A 135 -8.48 7.85 9.72
C PHE A 135 -8.16 7.47 8.27
N LYS A 136 -7.80 6.21 8.03
CA LYS A 136 -7.91 5.64 6.69
C LYS A 136 -9.22 4.89 6.63
N ILE A 137 -10.23 5.56 6.07
CA ILE A 137 -11.41 4.92 5.53
C ILE A 137 -10.93 4.12 4.30
N ASP A 138 -10.32 2.96 4.52
CA ASP A 138 -10.43 1.92 3.50
C ASP A 138 -11.92 1.56 3.51
N ILE A 139 -12.58 1.69 2.34
CA ILE A 139 -14.04 1.72 2.15
C ILE A 139 -14.79 0.45 2.64
N LYS A 140 -14.17 -0.42 3.46
CA LYS A 140 -14.83 -1.52 4.18
C LYS A 140 -14.37 -1.77 5.62
N PHE A 141 -13.45 -0.99 6.20
CA PHE A 141 -12.98 -1.21 7.57
C PHE A 141 -13.00 0.08 8.36
N ASP A 142 -14.15 0.37 8.95
CA ASP A 142 -14.19 1.26 10.09
C ASP A 142 -13.53 0.56 11.27
N PHE A 143 -12.53 1.25 11.83
CA PHE A 143 -11.92 1.06 13.15
C PHE A 143 -10.87 -0.05 13.32
N ILE A 144 -9.59 0.34 13.33
CA ILE A 144 -8.54 -0.32 14.11
C ILE A 144 -7.99 0.76 15.04
N GLU A 145 -8.58 0.89 16.22
CA GLU A 145 -8.06 1.75 17.26
C GLU A 145 -7.08 0.94 18.11
N LYS A 146 -5.82 1.37 18.12
CA LYS A 146 -4.78 0.80 18.96
C LYS A 146 -4.62 1.74 20.15
N PHE A 147 -5.25 1.41 21.26
CA PHE A 147 -5.02 2.12 22.52
C PHE A 147 -3.66 1.71 23.07
N ASP A 148 -2.66 2.57 22.88
CA ASP A 148 -1.37 2.51 23.58
C ASP A 148 -1.37 3.64 24.60
N ILE A 149 -1.74 3.33 25.84
CA ILE A 149 -1.59 4.27 26.96
C ILE A 149 -0.12 4.17 27.38
N LYS A 150 0.62 5.28 27.26
CA LYS A 150 2.02 5.39 27.71
C LYS A 150 2.10 5.56 29.22
#